data_AF-A0A6G1RMA7-F1
#
_entry.id   AF-A0A6G1RMA7-F1
#
_cell.length_a   1.000
_cell.length_b   1.000
_cell.length_c   1.000
_cell.angle_alpha   90.00
_cell.angle_beta   90.00
_cell.angle_gamma   90.00
#
_symmetry.space_group_name_H-M   'P 1'
#
loop_
_entity.id
_entity.type
_entity.pdbx_description
1 polymer ?
#
loop_
_entity_poly.entity_id
_entity_poly.type
_entity_poly.pdbx_seq_one_letter_code
_entity_poly.pdbx_strand_id
1 'polypeptide(L)'
;KLLNCRAKIRCDMEDIHSTLKEGVPKSRRGEIWQFLAVQHRVRHRLPNKQQPPDISYKELLKQLTAQQHAILVDLGRTFPTHPYFSAHLGAGQLSLFNLLKAYSLLDKEVGYCQGISFVAGVLLLHMGEE
;
A
#
# COMPACT_ATOMS: atom_id res chain seq x y z
N LYS A 1 -2.71 3.71 17.25
CA LYS A 1 -2.25 2.59 18.11
C LYS A 1 -3.40 1.79 18.75
N LEU A 2 -4.45 2.42 19.31
CA LEU A 2 -5.59 1.71 19.93
C LEU A 2 -6.44 0.86 18.96
N LEU A 3 -6.64 1.30 17.71
CA LEU A 3 -7.34 0.52 16.67
C LEU A 3 -6.65 -0.82 16.35
N ASN A 4 -5.31 -0.86 16.35
CA ASN A 4 -4.53 -2.07 16.01
C ASN A 4 -4.64 -3.20 17.05
N CYS A 5 -4.96 -2.89 18.31
CA CYS A 5 -5.14 -3.92 19.33
C CYS A 5 -6.52 -4.59 19.22
N ARG A 6 -7.58 -3.80 18.98
CA ARG A 6 -8.94 -4.33 18.78
C ARG A 6 -9.11 -5.02 17.42
N ALA A 7 -8.39 -4.59 16.39
CA ALA A 7 -8.46 -5.19 15.06
C ALA A 7 -8.01 -6.66 14.99
N LYS A 8 -7.30 -7.17 16.02
CA LYS A 8 -6.86 -8.57 16.06
C LYS A 8 -7.97 -9.53 16.51
N ILE A 9 -9.05 -9.01 17.09
CA ILE A 9 -10.24 -9.78 17.44
C ILE A 9 -11.16 -9.80 16.22
N ARG A 10 -11.75 -10.96 15.92
CA ARG A 10 -12.72 -11.08 14.82
C ARG A 10 -13.98 -10.30 15.17
N CYS A 11 -14.27 -9.24 14.40
CA CYS A 11 -15.54 -8.51 14.48
C CYS A 11 -16.63 -9.25 13.68
N ASP A 12 -17.91 -8.95 13.89
CA ASP A 12 -18.94 -9.54 13.05
C ASP A 12 -18.87 -9.01 11.60
N MET A 13 -19.07 -9.88 10.60
CA MET A 13 -18.94 -9.50 9.19
C MET A 13 -20.18 -8.79 8.67
N GLU A 14 -21.37 -9.12 9.16
CA GLU A 14 -22.61 -8.44 8.77
C GLU A 14 -22.58 -7.00 9.25
N ASP A 15 -22.11 -6.76 10.48
CA ASP A 15 -21.90 -5.42 11.02
C ASP A 15 -20.91 -4.60 10.18
N ILE A 16 -19.77 -5.20 9.82
CA ILE A 16 -18.77 -4.55 8.95
C ILE A 16 -19.39 -4.19 7.60
N HIS A 17 -20.10 -5.14 6.98
CA HIS A 17 -20.71 -4.93 5.67
C HIS A 17 -21.81 -3.86 5.71
N SER A 18 -22.65 -3.85 6.74
CA SER A 18 -23.69 -2.82 6.91
C SER A 18 -23.07 -1.43 7.06
N THR A 19 -22.06 -1.31 7.92
CA THR A 19 -21.36 -0.03 8.16
C THR A 19 -20.67 0.48 6.89
N LEU A 20 -20.05 -0.40 6.09
CA LEU A 20 -19.40 0.00 4.84
C LEU A 20 -20.40 0.49 3.78
N LYS A 21 -21.61 -0.09 3.74
CA LYS A 21 -22.68 0.32 2.80
C LYS A 21 -23.19 1.73 3.08
N GLU A 22 -23.19 2.16 4.35
CA GLU A 22 -23.56 3.52 4.74
C GLU A 22 -22.52 4.57 4.30
N GLY A 23 -21.30 4.12 3.97
CA GLY A 23 -20.25 4.95 3.40
C GLY A 23 -19.05 5.10 4.33
N VAL A 24 -17.88 5.35 3.72
CA VAL A 24 -16.61 5.48 4.45
C VAL A 24 -16.11 6.92 4.42
N PRO A 25 -16.01 7.60 5.58
CA PRO A 25 -15.49 8.96 5.65
C PRO A 25 -14.08 9.08 5.06
N LYS A 26 -13.87 10.06 4.18
CA LYS A 26 -12.58 10.25 3.48
C LYS A 26 -11.39 10.31 4.44
N SER A 27 -11.53 11.03 5.55
CA SER A 27 -10.48 11.20 6.57
C SER A 27 -10.10 9.92 7.32
N ARG A 28 -10.93 8.88 7.27
CA ARG A 28 -10.72 7.61 7.98
C ARG A 28 -10.45 6.42 7.07
N ARG A 29 -10.45 6.61 5.75
CA ARG A 29 -10.28 5.52 4.77
C ARG A 29 -9.01 4.72 5.01
N GLY A 30 -7.86 5.37 5.24
CA GLY A 30 -6.60 4.67 5.50
C GLY A 30 -6.68 3.73 6.70
N GLU A 31 -7.16 4.24 7.84
CA GLU A 31 -7.34 3.43 9.06
C GLU A 31 -8.33 2.28 8.84
N ILE A 32 -9.43 2.53 8.14
CA ILE A 32 -10.48 1.53 7.88
C ILE A 32 -9.96 0.45 6.93
N TRP A 33 -9.22 0.81 5.88
CA TRP A 33 -8.60 -0.16 4.97
C TRP A 33 -7.59 -1.05 5.69
N GLN A 34 -6.74 -0.46 6.54
CA GLN A 34 -5.83 -1.23 7.39
C GLN A 34 -6.58 -2.17 8.34
N PHE A 35 -7.66 -1.70 8.97
CA PHE A 35 -8.53 -2.52 9.81
C PHE A 35 -9.10 -3.71 9.02
N LEU A 36 -9.66 -3.47 7.84
CA LEU A 36 -10.22 -4.52 6.98
C LEU A 36 -9.16 -5.53 6.55
N ALA A 37 -7.95 -5.08 6.20
CA ALA A 37 -6.82 -5.95 5.87
C ALA A 37 -6.43 -6.86 7.05
N VAL A 38 -6.43 -6.34 8.28
CA VAL A 38 -6.19 -7.13 9.50
C VAL A 38 -7.34 -8.12 9.73
N GLN A 39 -8.60 -7.69 9.61
CA GLN A 39 -9.77 -8.57 9.75
C GLN A 39 -9.75 -9.72 8.75
N HIS A 40 -9.35 -9.44 7.50
CA HIS A 40 -9.16 -10.44 6.46
C HIS A 40 -8.05 -11.42 6.85
N ARG A 41 -6.87 -10.94 7.27
CA ARG A 41 -5.71 -11.78 7.64
C ARG A 41 -5.96 -12.68 8.86
N VAL A 42 -6.77 -12.23 9.82
CA VAL A 42 -7.16 -13.05 11.00
C VAL A 42 -8.10 -14.20 10.62
N ARG A 43 -8.87 -14.05 9.53
CA ARG A 43 -9.76 -15.09 8.99
C ARG A 43 -9.05 -15.99 7.99
N HIS A 44 -8.21 -15.39 7.15
CA HIS A 44 -7.53 -16.02 6.03
C HIS A 44 -6.02 -15.88 6.23
N ARG A 45 -5.44 -16.84 6.96
CA ARG A 45 -3.98 -16.91 7.12
C ARG A 45 -3.35 -17.38 5.82
N LEU A 46 -2.31 -16.69 5.38
CA LEU A 46 -1.49 -17.14 4.24
C LEU A 46 -0.69 -18.39 4.64
N PRO A 47 -0.64 -19.41 3.76
CA PRO A 47 0.29 -20.53 3.92
C PRO A 47 1.74 -20.03 4.01
N ASN A 48 2.58 -20.72 4.79
CA ASN A 48 3.98 -20.30 4.99
C ASN A 48 4.77 -20.13 3.67
N LYS A 49 4.48 -20.96 2.65
CA LYS A 49 5.12 -20.87 1.33
C LYS A 49 4.78 -19.60 0.56
N GLN A 50 3.70 -18.91 0.90
CA GLN A 50 3.23 -17.68 0.25
C GLN A 50 3.49 -16.43 1.10
N GLN A 51 4.16 -16.58 2.24
CA GLN A 51 4.55 -15.43 3.03
C GLN A 51 5.67 -14.66 2.30
N PRO A 52 5.59 -13.32 2.25
CA PRO A 52 6.68 -12.54 1.71
C PRO A 52 7.94 -12.70 2.60
N PRO A 53 9.14 -12.48 2.05
CA PRO A 53 10.37 -12.46 2.82
C PRO A 53 10.30 -11.49 4.01
N ASP A 54 10.90 -11.88 5.15
CA ASP A 54 10.97 -11.03 6.35
C ASP A 54 12.12 -10.01 6.20
N ILE A 55 11.91 -9.01 5.36
CA ILE A 55 12.85 -7.90 5.12
C ILE A 55 12.10 -6.60 5.39
N SER A 56 12.65 -5.76 6.27
CA SER A 56 12.01 -4.47 6.57
C SER A 56 12.01 -3.53 5.36
N TYR A 57 11.01 -2.65 5.30
CA TYR A 57 10.90 -1.62 4.27
C TYR A 57 12.20 -0.81 4.11
N LYS A 58 12.80 -0.41 5.24
CA LYS A 58 14.05 0.36 5.28
C LYS A 58 15.24 -0.40 4.68
N GLU A 59 15.31 -1.72 4.89
CA GLU A 59 16.38 -2.54 4.29
C GLU A 59 16.18 -2.74 2.79
N LEU A 60 14.94 -2.82 2.30
CA LEU A 60 14.66 -2.87 0.86
C LEU A 60 15.09 -1.56 0.18
N LEU A 61 14.82 -0.41 0.79
CA LEU A 61 15.18 0.89 0.20
C LEU A 61 16.69 1.12 0.06
N LYS A 62 17.52 0.42 0.82
CA LYS A 62 19.00 0.48 0.68
C LYS A 62 19.53 -0.23 -0.57
N GLN A 63 18.74 -1.11 -1.17
CA GLN A 63 19.16 -1.90 -2.34
C GLN A 63 18.90 -1.16 -3.65
N LEU A 64 19.49 -1.63 -4.75
CA LEU A 64 19.21 -1.13 -6.10
C LEU A 64 18.13 -1.98 -6.76
N THR A 65 17.19 -1.36 -7.47
CA THR A 65 16.17 -2.07 -8.28
C THR A 65 16.55 -2.02 -9.75
N ALA A 66 16.39 -3.15 -10.45
CA ALA A 66 16.51 -3.20 -11.90
C ALA A 66 15.36 -2.46 -12.62
N GLN A 67 14.26 -2.18 -11.91
CA GLN A 67 13.04 -1.60 -12.46
C GLN A 67 13.00 -0.07 -12.43
N GLN A 68 14.13 0.58 -12.11
CA GLN A 68 14.20 2.03 -11.90
C GLN A 68 13.63 2.83 -13.08
N HIS A 69 14.00 2.48 -14.31
CA HIS A 69 13.54 3.20 -15.49
C HIS A 69 12.02 3.11 -15.67
N ALA A 70 11.46 1.90 -15.57
CA ALA A 70 10.02 1.67 -15.71
C ALA A 70 9.22 2.42 -14.63
N ILE A 71 9.69 2.38 -13.37
CA ILE A 71 9.06 3.12 -12.27
C ILE A 71 9.08 4.62 -12.55
N LEU A 72 10.23 5.20 -12.90
CA LEU A 72 10.38 6.65 -13.13
C LEU A 72 9.47 7.17 -14.25
N VAL A 73 9.30 6.39 -15.33
CA VAL A 73 8.39 6.74 -16.42
C VAL A 73 6.94 6.83 -15.94
N ASP A 74 6.51 5.90 -15.09
CA ASP A 74 5.12 5.85 -14.63
C ASP A 74 4.83 6.81 -13.46
N LEU A 75 5.84 7.30 -12.73
CA LEU A 75 5.64 8.35 -11.72
C LEU A 75 4.97 9.59 -12.33
N GLY A 76 5.45 10.05 -13.48
CA GLY A 76 4.89 11.21 -14.17
C GLY A 76 3.50 10.98 -14.77
N ARG A 77 3.06 9.71 -14.88
CA ARG A 77 1.74 9.33 -15.42
C ARG A 77 0.73 9.00 -14.32
N THR A 78 1.19 8.83 -13.08
CA THR A 78 0.36 8.40 -11.96
C THR A 78 -0.24 9.63 -11.25
N PHE A 79 -1.53 9.88 -11.48
CA PHE A 79 -2.26 11.02 -10.93
C PHE A 79 -1.57 12.39 -11.14
N PRO A 80 -1.16 12.74 -12.37
CA PRO A 80 -0.30 13.91 -12.63
C PRO A 80 -0.94 15.24 -12.23
N THR A 81 -2.27 15.31 -12.20
CA THR A 81 -3.03 16.51 -11.81
C THR A 81 -3.30 16.58 -10.31
N HIS A 82 -3.01 15.53 -9.54
CA HIS A 82 -3.22 15.53 -8.10
C HIS A 82 -2.11 16.33 -7.41
N PRO A 83 -2.42 17.30 -6.53
CA PRO A 83 -1.41 18.20 -5.95
C PRO A 83 -0.20 17.48 -5.35
N TYR A 84 -0.44 16.37 -4.65
CA TYR A 84 0.62 15.56 -4.02
C TYR A 84 1.60 14.92 -5.01
N PHE A 85 1.17 14.59 -6.23
CA PHE A 85 1.99 13.92 -7.26
C PHE A 85 2.38 14.85 -8.43
N SER A 86 1.87 16.08 -8.45
CA SER A 86 2.06 17.02 -9.56
C SER A 86 3.50 17.55 -9.70
N ALA A 87 4.23 17.65 -8.60
CA ALA A 87 5.62 18.12 -8.61
C ALA A 87 6.55 17.02 -9.11
N HIS A 88 7.30 17.31 -10.18
CA HIS A 88 8.30 16.39 -10.73
C HIS A 88 9.36 16.06 -9.68
N LEU A 89 9.49 14.78 -9.34
CA LEU A 89 10.34 14.28 -8.25
C LEU A 89 10.11 15.01 -6.91
N GLY A 90 8.91 15.53 -6.69
CA GLY A 90 8.47 16.06 -5.40
C GLY A 90 8.20 14.95 -4.39
N ALA A 91 7.87 15.34 -3.15
CA ALA A 91 7.70 14.42 -2.03
C ALA A 91 6.76 13.23 -2.34
N GLY A 92 5.60 13.46 -2.97
CA GLY A 92 4.68 12.37 -3.32
C GLY A 92 5.21 11.43 -4.39
N GLN A 93 5.89 11.93 -5.43
CA GLN A 93 6.51 11.06 -6.44
C GLN A 93 7.67 10.26 -5.86
N LEU A 94 8.45 10.84 -4.95
CA LEU A 94 9.55 10.13 -4.25
C LEU A 94 9.02 9.05 -3.31
N SER A 95 7.98 9.34 -2.53
CA SER A 95 7.32 8.32 -1.70
C SER A 95 6.71 7.20 -2.54
N LEU A 96 6.07 7.54 -3.68
CA LEU A 96 5.57 6.54 -4.61
C LEU A 96 6.70 5.70 -5.24
N PHE A 97 7.83 6.32 -5.59
CA PHE A 97 9.01 5.62 -6.08
C PHE A 97 9.53 4.62 -5.05
N ASN A 98 9.66 5.02 -3.79
CA ASN A 98 10.14 4.16 -2.72
C ASN A 98 9.24 2.93 -2.52
N LEU A 99 7.91 3.13 -2.52
CA LEU A 99 6.95 2.02 -2.42
C LEU A 99 7.11 1.03 -3.58
N LEU A 100 7.16 1.52 -4.82
CA LEU A 100 7.27 0.69 -6.02
C LEU A 100 8.62 -0.02 -6.08
N LYS A 101 9.70 0.68 -5.70
CA LYS A 101 11.04 0.13 -5.57
C LYS A 101 11.04 -1.01 -4.55
N ALA A 102 10.55 -0.77 -3.33
CA ALA A 102 10.55 -1.76 -2.27
C ALA A 102 9.72 -2.99 -2.66
N TYR A 103 8.53 -2.79 -3.24
CA TYR A 103 7.72 -3.90 -3.75
C TYR A 103 8.48 -4.72 -4.80
N SER A 104 9.12 -4.06 -5.78
CA SER A 104 9.88 -4.75 -6.83
C SER A 104 11.06 -5.59 -6.32
N LEU A 105 11.56 -5.28 -5.12
CA LEU A 105 12.65 -5.99 -4.46
C LEU A 105 12.15 -7.10 -3.53
N LEU A 106 10.98 -6.91 -2.94
CA LEU A 106 10.32 -7.89 -2.07
C LEU A 106 9.76 -9.05 -2.89
N ASP A 107 9.03 -8.74 -3.96
CA ASP A 107 8.43 -9.68 -4.89
C ASP A 107 9.19 -9.65 -6.21
N LYS A 108 10.31 -10.37 -6.26
CA LYS A 108 11.21 -10.38 -7.42
C LYS A 108 10.63 -11.10 -8.63
N GLU A 109 9.65 -11.98 -8.42
CA GLU A 109 8.99 -12.72 -9.51
C GLU A 109 8.11 -11.77 -10.33
N VAL A 110 7.38 -10.88 -9.66
CA VAL A 110 6.61 -9.82 -10.32
C VAL A 110 7.49 -8.63 -10.69
N GLY A 111 8.36 -8.21 -9.77
CA GLY A 111 9.14 -6.98 -9.89
C GLY A 111 8.24 -5.76 -9.95
N TYR A 112 8.27 -5.06 -11.08
CA TYR A 112 7.41 -3.91 -11.34
C TYR A 112 6.56 -4.20 -12.58
N CYS A 113 5.24 -4.18 -12.41
CA CYS A 113 4.29 -4.28 -13.52
C CYS A 113 3.60 -2.94 -13.77
N GLN A 114 3.41 -2.60 -15.04
CA GLN A 114 2.76 -1.35 -15.43
C GLN A 114 1.37 -1.24 -14.79
N GLY A 115 1.08 -0.08 -14.20
CA GLY A 115 -0.21 0.20 -13.57
C GLY A 115 -0.25 -0.03 -12.06
N ILE A 116 0.68 -0.80 -11.47
CA ILE A 116 0.73 -0.98 -10.00
C ILE A 116 1.01 0.35 -9.26
N SER A 117 1.59 1.34 -9.96
CA SER A 117 1.77 2.69 -9.44
C SER A 117 0.45 3.36 -9.06
N PHE A 118 -0.65 3.12 -9.78
CA PHE A 118 -1.95 3.67 -9.42
C PHE A 118 -2.51 3.05 -8.14
N VAL A 119 -2.31 1.73 -7.95
CA VAL A 119 -2.71 1.05 -6.71
C VAL A 119 -1.93 1.61 -5.52
N ALA A 120 -0.59 1.68 -5.64
CA ALA A 120 0.27 2.24 -4.61
C ALA A 120 -0.05 3.73 -4.35
N GLY A 121 -0.31 4.50 -5.39
CA GLY A 121 -0.67 5.91 -5.30
C GLY A 121 -1.99 6.14 -4.54
N VAL A 122 -3.01 5.32 -4.78
CA VAL A 122 -4.29 5.41 -4.03
C VAL A 122 -4.06 5.11 -2.55
N LEU A 123 -3.25 4.12 -2.22
CA LEU A 123 -2.93 3.81 -0.82
C LEU A 123 -2.21 4.98 -0.17
N LEU A 124 -1.16 5.50 -0.83
CA LEU A 124 -0.34 6.61 -0.32
C LEU A 124 -1.11 7.92 -0.16
N LEU A 125 -2.22 8.13 -0.89
CA LEU A 125 -3.11 9.28 -0.67
C LEU A 125 -3.94 9.20 0.61
N HIS A 126 -4.04 8.02 1.23
CA HIS A 126 -4.88 7.76 2.39
C HIS A 126 -4.10 7.29 3.62
N MET A 127 -2.81 6.99 3.50
CA MET A 127 -1.94 6.59 4.61
C MET A 127 -0.50 7.06 4.39
N GLY A 128 0.33 7.01 5.44
CA GLY A 128 1.77 7.27 5.33
C GLY A 128 2.48 6.24 4.45
N GLU A 129 3.73 6.53 4.10
CA GLU A 129 4.57 5.62 3.31
C GLU A 129 4.84 4.28 4.05
N GLU A 130 4.93 4.30 5.38
CA GLU A 130 5.12 3.12 6.25
C GLU A 130 4.02 3.03 7.33
#